data_AF-A0A1C5PVZ1-F1
#
_entry.id   AF-A0A1C5PVZ1-F1
#
_cell.length_a   1.000
_cell.length_b   1.000
_cell.length_c   1.000
_cell.angle_alpha   90.00
_cell.angle_beta   90.00
_cell.angle_gamma   90.00
#
_symmetry.space_group_name_H-M   'P 1'
#
loop_
_entity.id
_entity.type
_entity.pdbx_description
1 polymer ?
#
loop_
_entity_poly.entity_id
_entity_poly.type
_entity_poly.pdbx_seq_one_letter_code
_entity_poly.pdbx_strand_id
1 'polypeptide(L)'
;MNNINDLIYNIQNLKQLQLKIDECQNLKDGIQLQTNMACLALLRRYILDEVGVGSVLFRNLIRKYYPLGDEQIVKYETSVYPQSHKIVEERKFVIDPRNWYNITNLNVLRRKGPTFSIDNNLYCAYFKYYRTTVKSYNIVYSTVITEILSLDELFRSGKLEDERIISRGRELMDFFRYNYYVDFHNSLNDPRSAYYLVKNEFTKWSWDLVKEIIDKEGPYSRLSYLLQNNGFFAQMGIGNIVETLTRLQELLKNTISKDVWNEVVDRYKNMGIKLYSYSPDISKNFIIEHQDELDWLVLQRNPYIQWDLELINIFLRRYKMLIPEYEWEVQLGGSHAMYYAIEDFLNDSILNDIEKLYRQ
;
A
#
# COMPACT_ATOMS: atom_id res chain seq x y z
N MET A 1 69.80 -2.94 0.01
CA MET A 1 69.51 -4.38 0.21
C MET A 1 68.31 -4.45 1.14
N ASN A 2 67.15 -4.93 0.67
CA ASN A 2 66.03 -5.22 1.58
C ASN A 2 66.41 -6.42 2.45
N ASN A 3 66.30 -6.26 3.77
CA ASN A 3 66.67 -7.29 4.73
C ASN A 3 65.64 -8.43 4.67
N ILE A 4 66.09 -9.64 4.34
CA ILE A 4 65.23 -10.84 4.22
C ILE A 4 64.45 -11.08 5.53
N ASN A 5 65.03 -10.71 6.67
CA ASN A 5 64.37 -10.84 7.98
C ASN A 5 63.14 -9.92 8.11
N ASP A 6 63.19 -8.71 7.56
CA ASP A 6 62.05 -7.78 7.56
C ASP A 6 60.91 -8.33 6.68
N LEU A 7 61.27 -8.99 5.57
CA LEU A 7 60.30 -9.61 4.68
C LEU A 7 59.59 -10.80 5.33
N ILE A 8 60.34 -11.65 6.05
CA ILE A 8 59.79 -12.78 6.82
C ILE A 8 58.87 -12.28 7.94
N TYR A 9 59.31 -11.26 8.68
CA TYR A 9 58.53 -10.62 9.73
C TYR A 9 57.21 -10.05 9.18
N ASN A 10 57.26 -9.35 8.04
CA ASN A 10 56.07 -8.81 7.39
C ASN A 10 55.10 -9.91 6.92
N ILE A 11 55.61 -11.02 6.36
CA ILE A 11 54.76 -12.16 5.95
C ILE A 11 54.07 -12.80 7.16
N GLN A 12 54.77 -12.94 8.29
CA GLN A 12 54.18 -13.47 9.52
C GLN A 12 53.08 -12.54 10.05
N ASN A 13 53.31 -11.22 10.04
CA ASN A 13 52.30 -10.24 10.43
C ASN A 13 51.06 -10.27 9.52
N LEU A 14 51.25 -10.43 8.20
CA LEU A 14 50.14 -10.55 7.25
C LEU A 14 49.31 -11.83 7.50
N LYS A 15 49.95 -12.96 7.82
CA LYS A 15 49.23 -14.19 8.21
C LYS A 15 48.43 -14.00 9.49
N GLN A 16 49.01 -13.34 10.49
CA GLN A 16 48.31 -13.02 11.74
C GLN A 16 47.13 -12.07 11.51
N LEU A 17 47.27 -11.11 10.59
CA LEU A 17 46.16 -10.23 10.20
C LEU A 17 45.05 -11.01 9.51
N GLN A 18 45.38 -11.93 8.59
CA GLN A 18 44.38 -12.78 7.92
C GLN A 18 43.61 -13.64 8.93
N LEU A 19 44.29 -14.28 9.89
CA LEU A 19 43.64 -15.06 10.95
C LEU A 19 42.64 -14.21 11.75
N LYS A 20 43.03 -12.98 12.11
CA LYS A 20 42.14 -12.04 12.80
C LYS A 20 40.95 -11.62 11.94
N ILE A 21 41.14 -11.46 10.62
CA ILE A 21 40.04 -11.18 9.69
C ILE A 21 39.06 -12.34 9.67
N ASP A 22 39.55 -13.57 9.58
CA ASP A 22 38.71 -14.78 9.57
C ASP A 22 37.94 -14.95 10.88
N GLU A 23 38.58 -14.70 12.03
CA GLU A 23 37.93 -14.68 13.35
C GLU A 23 36.80 -13.64 13.42
N CYS A 24 37.07 -12.41 12.97
CA CYS A 24 36.06 -11.34 12.90
C CYS A 24 34.87 -11.73 12.00
N GLN A 25 35.14 -12.38 10.86
CA GLN A 25 34.10 -12.82 9.94
C GLN A 25 33.23 -13.92 10.57
N ASN A 26 33.83 -14.90 11.24
CA ASN A 26 33.10 -15.94 11.97
C ASN A 26 32.23 -15.37 13.09
N LEU A 27 32.73 -14.39 13.85
CA LEU A 27 31.96 -13.70 14.89
C LEU A 27 30.77 -12.95 14.30
N LYS A 28 30.99 -12.23 13.18
CA LYS A 28 29.93 -11.54 12.46
C LYS A 28 28.83 -12.51 12.01
N ASP A 29 29.21 -13.65 11.43
CA ASP A 29 28.26 -14.65 10.94
C ASP A 29 27.48 -15.29 12.10
N GLY A 30 28.15 -15.57 13.22
CA GLY A 30 27.50 -16.05 14.45
C GLY A 30 26.48 -15.08 15.03
N ILE A 31 26.81 -13.78 15.08
CA ILE A 31 25.89 -12.72 15.54
C ILE A 31 24.70 -12.62 14.57
N GLN A 32 24.94 -12.63 13.25
CA GLN A 32 23.87 -12.54 12.27
C GLN A 32 22.88 -13.70 12.38
N LEU A 33 23.37 -14.92 12.63
CA LEU A 33 22.51 -16.08 12.87
C LEU A 33 21.61 -15.90 14.10
N GLN A 34 22.18 -15.42 15.21
CA GLN A 34 21.41 -15.14 16.44
C GLN A 34 20.33 -14.09 16.21
N THR A 35 20.67 -13.01 15.51
CA THR A 35 19.71 -11.96 15.13
C THR A 35 18.59 -12.53 14.25
N ASN A 36 18.92 -13.31 13.22
CA ASN A 36 17.93 -13.93 12.33
C ASN A 36 16.97 -14.86 13.10
N MET A 37 17.49 -15.66 14.04
CA MET A 37 16.66 -16.51 14.89
C MET A 37 15.71 -15.71 15.78
N ALA A 38 16.18 -14.59 16.36
CA ALA A 38 15.34 -13.71 17.17
C ALA A 38 14.24 -13.05 16.34
N CYS A 39 14.58 -12.52 15.16
CA CYS A 39 13.62 -11.94 14.21
C CYS A 39 12.55 -12.96 13.79
N LEU A 40 12.96 -14.18 13.43
CA LEU A 40 12.04 -15.26 13.08
C LEU A 40 11.09 -15.61 14.24
N ALA A 41 11.61 -15.69 15.47
CA ALA A 41 10.80 -15.98 16.65
C ALA A 41 9.75 -14.88 16.90
N LEU A 42 10.10 -13.61 16.71
CA LEU A 42 9.16 -12.48 16.82
C LEU A 42 8.10 -12.52 15.73
N LEU A 43 8.50 -12.67 14.46
CA LEU A 43 7.57 -12.75 13.34
C LEU A 43 6.59 -13.92 13.50
N ARG A 44 7.06 -15.07 13.99
CA ARG A 44 6.19 -16.21 14.30
C ARG A 44 5.19 -15.88 15.39
N ARG A 45 5.68 -15.41 16.54
CA ARG A 45 4.86 -15.11 17.71
C ARG A 45 3.72 -14.12 17.42
N TYR A 46 4.00 -13.08 16.62
CA TYR A 46 3.05 -11.98 16.43
C TYR A 46 2.27 -12.05 15.11
N ILE A 47 2.82 -12.71 14.09
CA ILE A 47 2.25 -12.71 12.75
C ILE A 47 2.00 -14.14 12.27
N LEU A 48 3.05 -14.94 12.08
CA LEU A 48 2.95 -16.17 11.30
C LEU A 48 2.23 -17.33 12.02
N ASP A 49 2.17 -17.32 13.35
CA ASP A 49 1.46 -18.35 14.13
C ASP A 49 -0.06 -18.08 14.21
N GLU A 50 -0.55 -16.92 13.75
CA GLU A 50 -1.99 -16.67 13.57
C GLU A 50 -2.49 -17.46 12.35
N VAL A 51 -2.88 -18.72 12.58
CA VAL A 51 -3.19 -19.73 11.56
C VAL A 51 -4.08 -19.18 10.44
N GLY A 52 -3.56 -19.27 9.21
CA GLY A 52 -4.21 -18.85 7.96
C GLY A 52 -3.99 -17.37 7.65
N VAL A 53 -4.55 -16.48 8.46
CA VAL A 53 -4.50 -15.02 8.23
C VAL A 53 -3.08 -14.46 8.30
N GLY A 54 -2.24 -14.98 9.18
CA GLY A 54 -0.88 -14.49 9.40
C GLY A 54 0.03 -14.67 8.20
N SER A 55 0.00 -15.86 7.58
CA SER A 55 0.78 -16.16 6.38
C SER A 55 0.28 -15.36 5.17
N VAL A 56 -1.04 -15.15 5.04
CA VAL A 56 -1.62 -14.32 3.98
C VAL A 56 -1.18 -12.86 4.11
N LEU A 57 -1.28 -12.27 5.31
CA LEU A 57 -0.81 -10.90 5.55
C LEU A 57 0.67 -10.78 5.24
N PHE A 58 1.50 -11.68 5.80
CA PHE A 58 2.94 -11.66 5.58
C PHE A 58 3.28 -11.72 4.10
N ARG A 59 2.69 -12.68 3.36
CA ARG A 59 2.88 -12.80 1.92
C ARG A 59 2.50 -11.53 1.18
N ASN A 60 1.40 -10.88 1.56
CA ASN A 60 0.95 -9.64 0.94
C ASN A 60 1.89 -8.45 1.23
N LEU A 61 2.41 -8.34 2.45
CA LEU A 61 3.40 -7.32 2.80
C LEU A 61 4.71 -7.49 2.02
N ILE A 62 5.25 -8.72 1.98
CA ILE A 62 6.47 -9.02 1.20
C ILE A 62 6.24 -8.74 -0.28
N ARG A 63 5.14 -9.27 -0.84
CA ARG A 63 4.79 -9.06 -2.24
C ARG A 63 4.75 -7.58 -2.62
N LYS A 64 4.10 -6.73 -1.82
CA LYS A 64 3.88 -5.32 -2.17
C LYS A 64 5.09 -4.42 -1.90
N TYR A 65 5.83 -4.67 -0.81
CA TYR A 65 6.74 -3.66 -0.25
C TYR A 65 8.20 -4.10 -0.12
N TYR A 66 8.47 -5.40 0.06
CA TYR A 66 9.85 -5.88 0.12
C TYR A 66 10.58 -5.63 -1.22
N PRO A 67 11.88 -5.29 -1.24
CA PRO A 67 12.65 -5.10 -2.47
C PRO A 67 12.88 -6.43 -3.20
N LEU A 68 11.86 -6.92 -3.91
CA LEU A 68 11.91 -8.21 -4.60
C LEU A 68 13.01 -8.24 -5.68
N GLY A 69 13.93 -9.21 -5.55
CA GLY A 69 14.81 -9.67 -6.62
C GLY A 69 14.06 -10.53 -7.64
N ASP A 70 14.73 -10.94 -8.71
CA ASP A 70 14.09 -11.63 -9.84
C ASP A 70 13.53 -13.01 -9.42
N GLU A 71 14.22 -13.71 -8.51
CA GLU A 71 13.71 -14.96 -7.94
C GLU A 71 12.45 -14.73 -7.10
N GLN A 72 12.43 -13.70 -6.25
CA GLN A 72 11.26 -13.40 -5.42
C GLN A 72 10.06 -12.89 -6.23
N ILE A 73 10.28 -12.17 -7.34
CA ILE A 73 9.20 -11.76 -8.24
C ILE A 73 8.37 -12.97 -8.69
N VAL A 74 9.03 -14.04 -9.13
CA VAL A 74 8.35 -15.26 -9.61
C VAL A 74 7.55 -15.96 -8.51
N LYS A 75 7.97 -15.83 -7.24
CA LYS A 75 7.32 -16.46 -6.08
C LYS A 75 6.12 -15.66 -5.55
N TYR A 76 6.29 -14.35 -5.44
CA TYR A 76 5.35 -13.51 -4.70
C TYR A 76 4.31 -12.84 -5.58
N GLU A 77 4.67 -12.43 -6.81
CA GLU A 77 3.69 -11.80 -7.68
C GLU A 77 2.61 -12.79 -8.10
N THR A 78 1.37 -12.32 -8.14
CA THR A 78 0.21 -13.18 -8.34
C THR A 78 -0.23 -13.18 -9.80
N SER A 79 -0.50 -14.37 -10.32
CA SER A 79 -1.11 -14.57 -11.63
C SER A 79 -2.46 -13.85 -11.70
N VAL A 80 -2.75 -13.30 -12.88
CA VAL A 80 -3.95 -12.53 -13.16
C VAL A 80 -4.90 -13.46 -13.88
N TYR A 81 -6.09 -13.65 -13.29
CA TYR A 81 -7.29 -14.28 -13.84
C TYR A 81 -7.07 -15.40 -14.88
N PRO A 82 -7.54 -16.64 -14.66
CA PRO A 82 -7.32 -17.78 -15.57
C PRO A 82 -8.00 -17.67 -16.96
N GLN A 83 -8.46 -16.49 -17.38
CA GLN A 83 -9.04 -16.27 -18.70
C GLN A 83 -7.93 -16.02 -19.73
N SER A 84 -8.05 -16.64 -20.90
CA SER A 84 -7.13 -16.46 -22.02
C SER A 84 -7.07 -14.99 -22.44
N HIS A 85 -5.91 -14.36 -22.24
CA HIS A 85 -5.71 -12.96 -22.59
C HIS A 85 -5.52 -12.83 -24.09
N LYS A 86 -6.32 -11.95 -24.71
CA LYS A 86 -6.25 -11.68 -26.15
C LYS A 86 -5.36 -10.47 -26.41
N ILE A 87 -4.29 -10.66 -27.17
CA ILE A 87 -3.48 -9.59 -27.73
C ILE A 87 -3.86 -9.34 -29.19
N VAL A 88 -3.36 -8.24 -29.74
CA VAL A 88 -3.58 -7.88 -31.13
C VAL A 88 -2.26 -8.04 -31.89
N GLU A 89 -2.22 -9.02 -32.78
CA GLU A 89 -1.14 -9.23 -33.73
C GLU A 89 -1.71 -9.11 -35.14
N GLU A 90 -1.05 -8.34 -36.01
CA GLU A 90 -1.48 -8.14 -37.41
C GLU A 90 -2.97 -7.75 -37.57
N ARG A 91 -3.49 -6.91 -36.66
CA ARG A 91 -4.90 -6.49 -36.58
C ARG A 91 -5.91 -7.62 -36.29
N LYS A 92 -5.46 -8.77 -35.82
CA LYS A 92 -6.29 -9.91 -35.40
C LYS A 92 -6.12 -10.18 -33.91
N PHE A 93 -7.15 -10.74 -33.28
CA PHE A 93 -7.05 -11.23 -31.92
C PHE A 93 -6.36 -12.58 -31.89
N VAL A 94 -5.30 -12.70 -31.10
CA VAL A 94 -4.63 -13.97 -30.80
C VAL A 94 -4.54 -14.13 -29.29
N ILE A 95 -4.54 -15.39 -28.82
CA ILE A 95 -4.35 -15.69 -27.40
C ILE A 95 -2.86 -15.55 -27.10
N ASP A 96 -2.51 -14.76 -26.09
CA ASP A 96 -1.14 -14.70 -25.61
C ASP A 96 -0.81 -16.03 -24.88
N PRO A 97 0.23 -16.76 -25.32
CA PRO A 97 0.59 -18.05 -24.73
C PRO A 97 1.29 -17.93 -23.37
N ARG A 98 1.66 -16.72 -22.94
CA ARG A 98 2.34 -16.48 -21.66
C ARG A 98 1.34 -16.46 -20.52
N ASN A 99 1.82 -16.73 -19.31
CA ASN A 99 1.05 -16.47 -18.10
C ASN A 99 1.19 -14.99 -17.70
N TRP A 100 0.09 -14.35 -17.30
CA TRP A 100 0.08 -12.91 -17.02
C TRP A 100 0.05 -12.66 -15.52
N TYR A 101 0.89 -11.74 -15.05
CA TYR A 101 1.07 -11.43 -13.63
C TYR A 101 0.96 -9.92 -13.41
N ASN A 102 0.27 -9.52 -12.34
CA ASN A 102 0.23 -8.12 -11.95
C ASN A 102 1.57 -7.76 -11.32
N ILE A 103 2.13 -6.60 -11.69
CA ILE A 103 3.20 -5.98 -10.90
C ILE A 103 2.52 -5.28 -9.73
N THR A 104 2.57 -5.85 -8.53
CA THR A 104 2.00 -5.26 -7.31
C THR A 104 3.03 -4.53 -6.45
N ASN A 105 4.32 -4.67 -6.77
CA ASN A 105 5.42 -4.06 -6.05
C ASN A 105 6.00 -2.80 -6.74
N LEU A 106 6.14 -1.70 -5.99
CA LEU A 106 6.65 -0.44 -6.52
C LEU A 106 8.14 -0.50 -6.89
N ASN A 107 8.97 -1.22 -6.14
CA ASN A 107 10.40 -1.37 -6.44
C ASN A 107 10.62 -2.17 -7.73
N VAL A 108 9.78 -3.19 -7.97
CA VAL A 108 9.78 -3.95 -9.23
C VAL A 108 9.39 -3.05 -10.39
N LEU A 109 8.31 -2.26 -10.25
CA LEU A 109 7.87 -1.30 -11.26
C LEU A 109 8.98 -0.30 -11.60
N ARG A 110 9.68 0.24 -10.60
CA ARG A 110 10.79 1.19 -10.80
C ARG A 110 11.99 0.55 -11.51
N ARG A 111 12.36 -0.68 -11.15
CA ARG A 111 13.57 -1.36 -11.64
C ARG A 111 13.39 -2.00 -13.03
N LYS A 112 12.23 -2.60 -13.28
CA LYS A 112 11.94 -3.40 -14.49
C LYS A 112 11.03 -2.67 -15.48
N GLY A 113 10.41 -1.57 -15.06
CA GLY A 113 9.42 -0.86 -15.86
C GLY A 113 8.02 -1.45 -15.76
N PRO A 114 7.06 -0.86 -16.49
CA PRO A 114 5.63 -1.18 -16.36
C PRO A 114 5.22 -2.52 -16.99
N THR A 115 6.09 -3.09 -17.82
CA THR A 115 5.91 -4.37 -18.49
C THR A 115 7.27 -5.04 -18.67
N PHE A 116 7.40 -6.29 -18.24
CA PHE A 116 8.60 -7.10 -18.47
C PHE A 116 8.26 -8.60 -18.49
N SER A 117 9.19 -9.42 -18.97
CA SER A 117 9.03 -10.87 -18.98
C SER A 117 10.17 -11.55 -18.24
N ILE A 118 9.85 -12.64 -17.55
CA ILE A 118 10.79 -13.61 -17.00
C ILE A 118 10.29 -14.97 -17.46
N ASP A 119 11.12 -15.72 -18.20
CA ASP A 119 10.74 -16.98 -18.84
C ASP A 119 9.43 -16.86 -19.65
N ASN A 120 8.45 -17.73 -19.43
CA ASN A 120 7.14 -17.70 -20.10
C ASN A 120 6.07 -16.86 -19.35
N ASN A 121 6.49 -15.99 -18.44
CA ASN A 121 5.61 -15.13 -17.65
C ASN A 121 5.76 -13.66 -18.08
N LEU A 122 4.63 -13.00 -18.31
CA LEU A 122 4.53 -11.58 -18.59
C LEU A 122 4.01 -10.85 -17.36
N TYR A 123 4.79 -9.91 -16.85
CA TYR A 123 4.42 -9.06 -15.73
C TYR A 123 4.03 -7.69 -16.26
N CYS A 124 2.84 -7.20 -15.89
CA CYS A 124 2.43 -5.84 -16.22
C CYS A 124 1.81 -5.16 -15.01
N ALA A 125 2.03 -3.86 -14.88
CA ALA A 125 1.36 -3.04 -13.89
C ALA A 125 -0.08 -2.66 -14.33
N TYR A 126 -0.48 -3.02 -15.54
CA TYR A 126 -1.84 -2.86 -16.09
C TYR A 126 -2.03 -3.71 -17.34
N PHE A 127 -3.28 -4.02 -17.68
CA PHE A 127 -3.61 -4.76 -18.89
C PHE A 127 -4.76 -4.13 -19.65
N LYS A 128 -4.75 -4.29 -20.97
CA LYS A 128 -5.84 -3.91 -21.87
C LYS A 128 -6.63 -5.16 -22.24
N TYR A 129 -7.88 -5.24 -21.76
CA TYR A 129 -8.82 -6.30 -22.11
C TYR A 129 -9.77 -5.82 -23.22
N TYR A 130 -9.69 -6.41 -24.40
CA TYR A 130 -10.59 -6.08 -25.51
C TYR A 130 -11.95 -6.78 -25.36
N ARG A 131 -13.04 -6.01 -25.31
CA ARG A 131 -14.39 -6.56 -25.04
C ARG A 131 -14.98 -7.31 -26.23
N THR A 132 -14.90 -6.73 -27.44
CA THR A 132 -15.54 -7.28 -28.65
C THR A 132 -14.88 -6.86 -29.97
N THR A 133 -14.21 -5.69 -30.02
CA THR A 133 -13.54 -5.18 -31.22
C THR A 133 -12.16 -4.64 -30.86
N VAL A 134 -11.24 -4.54 -31.83
CA VAL A 134 -9.89 -3.96 -31.62
C VAL A 134 -9.96 -2.48 -31.19
N LYS A 135 -11.13 -1.82 -31.30
CA LYS A 135 -11.35 -0.42 -30.91
C LYS A 135 -11.84 -0.24 -29.47
N SER A 136 -12.36 -1.29 -28.82
CA SER A 136 -12.96 -1.21 -27.48
C SER A 136 -12.22 -2.09 -26.47
N TYR A 137 -11.52 -1.46 -25.51
CA TYR A 137 -10.81 -2.15 -24.43
C TYR A 137 -11.10 -1.53 -23.05
N ASN A 138 -11.05 -2.38 -22.02
CA ASN A 138 -10.94 -1.97 -20.62
C ASN A 138 -9.48 -1.95 -20.21
N ILE A 139 -9.10 -1.02 -19.34
CA ILE A 139 -7.82 -1.10 -18.63
C ILE A 139 -8.10 -1.63 -17.22
N VAL A 140 -7.33 -2.63 -16.80
CA VAL A 140 -7.30 -3.12 -15.42
C VAL A 140 -5.94 -2.76 -14.84
N TYR A 141 -5.95 -2.07 -13.71
CA TYR A 141 -4.75 -1.63 -13.01
C TYR A 141 -4.41 -2.56 -11.87
N SER A 142 -3.11 -2.73 -11.65
CA SER A 142 -2.60 -3.31 -10.41
C SER A 142 -2.84 -2.37 -9.22
N THR A 143 -2.97 -2.96 -8.03
CA THR A 143 -2.98 -2.24 -6.73
C THR A 143 -1.71 -1.42 -6.49
N VAL A 144 -0.60 -1.67 -7.20
CA VAL A 144 0.62 -0.85 -7.07
C VAL A 144 0.34 0.63 -7.39
N ILE A 145 -0.58 0.90 -8.32
CA ILE A 145 -0.85 2.28 -8.76
C ILE A 145 -1.56 3.06 -7.66
N THR A 146 -2.39 2.38 -6.88
CA THR A 146 -3.10 2.99 -5.75
C THR A 146 -2.17 3.23 -4.56
N GLU A 147 -0.95 2.69 -4.57
CA GLU A 147 -0.01 2.80 -3.44
C GLU A 147 1.26 3.61 -3.78
N ILE A 148 1.36 4.15 -5.00
CA ILE A 148 2.47 5.02 -5.41
C ILE A 148 2.48 6.31 -4.57
N LEU A 149 3.62 6.72 -4.03
CA LEU A 149 3.68 7.78 -3.01
C LEU A 149 3.46 9.19 -3.57
N SER A 150 3.69 9.40 -4.87
CA SER A 150 3.49 10.71 -5.51
C SER A 150 3.19 10.57 -7.00
N LEU A 151 2.56 11.61 -7.54
CA LEU A 151 2.25 11.65 -8.96
C LEU A 151 3.54 11.62 -9.83
N ASP A 152 4.62 12.23 -9.35
CA ASP A 152 5.92 12.21 -10.03
C ASP A 152 6.51 10.80 -10.15
N GLU A 153 6.34 9.96 -9.14
CA GLU A 153 6.75 8.56 -9.21
C GLU A 153 5.94 7.77 -10.24
N LEU A 154 4.63 8.08 -10.36
CA LEU A 154 3.80 7.52 -11.41
C LEU A 154 4.30 7.97 -12.79
N PHE A 155 4.64 9.25 -12.97
CA PHE A 155 5.22 9.75 -14.23
C PHE A 155 6.55 9.06 -14.56
N ARG A 156 7.46 8.94 -13.59
CA ARG A 156 8.76 8.26 -13.74
C ARG A 156 8.63 6.76 -14.05
N SER A 157 7.52 6.13 -13.70
CA SER A 157 7.25 4.72 -14.00
C SER A 157 6.96 4.41 -15.48
N GLY A 158 7.02 5.43 -16.36
CA GLY A 158 6.95 5.25 -17.82
C GLY A 158 5.55 4.97 -18.36
N LYS A 159 4.49 5.10 -17.54
CA LYS A 159 3.10 4.88 -17.96
C LYS A 159 2.43 6.06 -18.66
N LEU A 160 3.04 7.25 -18.63
CA LEU A 160 2.39 8.48 -19.09
C LEU A 160 3.11 9.14 -20.28
N GLU A 161 4.12 8.49 -20.87
CA GLU A 161 4.79 8.99 -22.09
C GLU A 161 3.92 8.92 -23.35
N ASP A 162 2.82 8.15 -23.36
CA ASP A 162 1.79 8.33 -24.38
C ASP A 162 0.94 9.55 -23.95
N GLU A 163 1.30 10.74 -24.42
CA GLU A 163 0.58 12.01 -24.18
C GLU A 163 -0.95 11.89 -24.41
N ARG A 164 -1.38 10.89 -25.19
CA ARG A 164 -2.79 10.57 -25.44
C ARG A 164 -3.50 9.91 -24.24
N ILE A 165 -2.77 9.31 -23.31
CA ILE A 165 -3.30 8.72 -22.09
C ILE A 165 -3.56 9.80 -21.03
N ILE A 166 -2.69 10.81 -20.92
CA ILE A 166 -2.90 12.00 -20.06
C ILE A 166 -4.16 12.78 -20.49
N SER A 167 -4.49 12.79 -21.78
CA SER A 167 -5.76 13.36 -22.26
C SER A 167 -7.01 12.58 -21.83
N ARG A 168 -6.86 11.38 -21.26
CA ARG A 168 -7.93 10.60 -20.63
C ARG A 168 -7.81 10.68 -19.12
N GLY A 169 -8.33 11.78 -18.55
CA GLY A 169 -8.30 12.08 -17.13
C GLY A 169 -8.68 10.95 -16.16
N ARG A 170 -9.42 9.91 -16.57
CA ARG A 170 -9.85 8.79 -15.72
C ARG A 170 -8.71 8.09 -14.94
N GLU A 171 -7.50 8.07 -15.46
CA GLU A 171 -6.38 7.31 -14.89
C GLU A 171 -5.66 8.06 -13.76
N LEU A 172 -5.37 9.35 -13.98
CA LEU A 172 -4.98 10.29 -12.94
C LEU A 172 -6.03 10.34 -11.82
N MET A 173 -7.29 10.25 -12.23
CA MET A 173 -8.44 10.32 -11.33
C MET A 173 -8.58 9.10 -10.40
N ASP A 174 -8.42 7.88 -10.91
CA ASP A 174 -8.43 6.67 -10.07
C ASP A 174 -7.23 6.67 -9.10
N PHE A 175 -6.07 7.20 -9.52
CA PHE A 175 -4.92 7.40 -8.63
C PHE A 175 -5.30 8.27 -7.43
N PHE A 176 -5.83 9.49 -7.63
CA PHE A 176 -6.21 10.37 -6.51
C PHE A 176 -7.24 9.75 -5.54
N ARG A 177 -8.17 8.93 -6.08
CA ARG A 177 -9.24 8.32 -5.29
C ARG A 177 -8.75 7.23 -4.34
N TYR A 178 -7.86 6.37 -4.83
CA TYR A 178 -7.45 5.16 -4.13
C TYR A 178 -6.09 5.29 -3.46
N ASN A 179 -5.46 6.46 -3.58
CA ASN A 179 -4.15 6.70 -3.01
C ASN A 179 -4.21 7.22 -1.60
N TYR A 180 -3.83 6.38 -0.65
CA TYR A 180 -3.91 6.69 0.76
C TYR A 180 -2.63 7.35 1.30
N TYR A 181 -1.57 7.52 0.52
CA TYR A 181 -0.28 8.03 1.00
C TYR A 181 0.08 9.43 0.52
N VAL A 182 -0.60 9.94 -0.51
CA VAL A 182 -0.26 11.26 -1.07
C VAL A 182 -0.78 12.37 -0.16
N ASP A 183 0.12 13.25 0.24
CA ASP A 183 -0.24 14.57 0.76
C ASP A 183 -0.63 15.50 -0.40
N PHE A 184 -1.94 15.66 -0.58
CA PHE A 184 -2.49 16.37 -1.73
C PHE A 184 -2.41 17.89 -1.64
N HIS A 185 -1.90 18.46 -0.56
CA HIS A 185 -1.69 19.92 -0.43
C HIS A 185 -0.82 20.48 -1.58
N ASN A 186 0.09 19.67 -2.13
CA ASN A 186 0.97 20.08 -3.23
C ASN A 186 0.41 19.79 -4.64
N SER A 187 -0.74 19.10 -4.76
CA SER A 187 -1.27 18.60 -6.03
C SER A 187 -2.45 19.41 -6.59
N LEU A 188 -2.87 20.48 -5.89
CA LEU A 188 -4.10 21.24 -6.21
C LEU A 188 -4.00 22.09 -7.49
N ASN A 189 -2.87 22.10 -8.19
CA ASN A 189 -2.71 22.82 -9.46
C ASN A 189 -3.53 22.22 -10.63
N ASP A 190 -4.07 20.99 -10.50
CA ASP A 190 -5.04 20.43 -11.47
C ASP A 190 -6.47 20.41 -10.87
N PRO A 191 -7.43 21.20 -11.39
CA PRO A 191 -8.83 21.20 -10.93
C PRO A 191 -9.49 19.82 -10.95
N ARG A 192 -9.08 18.95 -11.89
CA ARG A 192 -9.60 17.58 -12.02
C ARG A 192 -9.23 16.69 -10.84
N SER A 193 -8.25 17.06 -10.02
CA SER A 193 -7.86 16.33 -8.80
C SER A 193 -8.88 16.51 -7.66
N ALA A 194 -9.47 17.70 -7.49
CA ALA A 194 -10.26 18.05 -6.31
C ALA A 194 -11.49 17.15 -6.08
N TYR A 195 -12.12 16.61 -7.13
CA TYR A 195 -13.24 15.66 -7.02
C TYR A 195 -12.83 14.33 -6.40
N TYR A 196 -11.61 13.89 -6.69
CA TYR A 196 -11.12 12.61 -6.21
C TYR A 196 -10.50 12.77 -4.82
N LEU A 197 -9.98 13.96 -4.50
CA LEU A 197 -9.58 14.33 -3.14
C LEU A 197 -10.76 14.26 -2.16
N VAL A 198 -11.93 14.80 -2.53
CA VAL A 198 -13.14 14.74 -1.68
C VAL A 198 -13.72 13.34 -1.54
N LYS A 199 -13.29 12.38 -2.37
CA LYS A 199 -13.68 10.97 -2.26
C LYS A 199 -12.69 10.13 -1.47
N ASN A 200 -11.49 10.64 -1.24
CA ASN A 200 -10.46 9.94 -0.53
C ASN A 200 -10.70 10.12 0.98
N GLU A 201 -10.91 9.01 1.68
CA GLU A 201 -11.26 8.98 3.10
C GLU A 201 -10.05 9.20 4.02
N PHE A 202 -8.83 9.29 3.48
CA PHE A 202 -7.61 9.54 4.26
C PHE A 202 -6.89 10.82 3.84
N THR A 203 -7.52 11.67 3.02
CA THR A 203 -7.05 13.05 2.80
C THR A 203 -6.86 13.76 4.14
N LYS A 204 -5.73 14.45 4.34
CA LYS A 204 -5.56 15.36 5.47
C LYS A 204 -6.41 16.61 5.25
N TRP A 205 -7.40 16.79 6.09
CA TRP A 205 -8.37 17.87 5.94
C TRP A 205 -7.93 19.11 6.70
N SER A 206 -8.11 20.27 6.06
CA SER A 206 -8.04 21.59 6.69
C SER A 206 -9.13 22.46 6.08
N TRP A 207 -9.58 23.47 6.82
CA TRP A 207 -10.56 24.41 6.28
C TRP A 207 -10.03 25.21 5.09
N ASP A 208 -8.72 25.42 5.02
CA ASP A 208 -8.08 26.06 3.86
C ASP A 208 -8.19 25.17 2.61
N LEU A 209 -7.93 23.87 2.74
CA LEU A 209 -8.13 22.90 1.65
C LEU A 209 -9.59 22.85 1.20
N VAL A 210 -10.54 22.82 2.14
CA VAL A 210 -11.98 22.82 1.83
C VAL A 210 -12.35 24.08 1.05
N LYS A 211 -11.89 25.24 1.50
CA LYS A 211 -12.14 26.52 0.83
C LYS A 211 -11.56 26.54 -0.59
N GLU A 212 -10.33 26.07 -0.76
CA GLU A 212 -9.68 26.00 -2.07
C GLU A 212 -10.45 25.09 -3.06
N ILE A 213 -10.96 23.95 -2.57
CA ILE A 213 -11.79 23.04 -3.37
C ILE A 213 -13.10 23.73 -3.79
N ILE A 214 -13.78 24.41 -2.86
CA ILE A 214 -15.04 25.13 -3.14
C ILE A 214 -14.80 26.26 -4.16
N ASP A 215 -13.74 27.05 -3.98
CA ASP A 215 -13.41 28.19 -4.85
C ASP A 215 -13.10 27.73 -6.29
N LYS A 216 -12.46 26.56 -6.47
CA LYS A 216 -12.09 26.03 -7.80
C LYS A 216 -13.22 25.34 -8.55
N GLU A 217 -14.17 24.73 -7.85
CA GLU A 217 -15.14 23.78 -8.45
C GLU A 217 -16.60 24.21 -8.39
N GLY A 218 -16.85 25.29 -7.67
CA GLY A 218 -18.20 25.77 -7.39
C GLY A 218 -18.92 24.88 -6.36
N PRO A 219 -19.96 25.44 -5.70
CA PRO A 219 -20.55 24.84 -4.49
C PRO A 219 -21.38 23.57 -4.73
N TYR A 220 -21.85 23.29 -5.96
CA TYR A 220 -22.94 22.33 -6.17
C TYR A 220 -22.50 20.91 -6.58
N SER A 221 -21.44 20.74 -7.39
CA SER A 221 -21.18 19.45 -8.03
C SER A 221 -20.45 18.44 -7.13
N ARG A 222 -19.79 18.90 -6.05
CA ARG A 222 -18.87 18.09 -5.23
C ARG A 222 -19.25 18.02 -3.75
N LEU A 223 -20.31 18.73 -3.34
CA LEU A 223 -20.86 18.78 -1.99
C LEU A 223 -21.22 17.39 -1.44
N SER A 224 -21.92 16.59 -2.25
CA SER A 224 -22.42 15.29 -1.83
C SER A 224 -21.31 14.33 -1.43
N TYR A 225 -20.11 14.48 -2.01
CA TYR A 225 -18.97 13.63 -1.67
C TYR A 225 -18.33 14.01 -0.34
N LEU A 226 -18.17 15.30 -0.05
CA LEU A 226 -17.70 15.75 1.28
C LEU A 226 -18.69 15.34 2.38
N LEU A 227 -19.99 15.49 2.14
CA LEU A 227 -21.05 15.06 3.08
C LEU A 227 -21.13 13.54 3.28
N GLN A 228 -20.46 12.77 2.43
CA GLN A 228 -20.35 11.31 2.52
C GLN A 228 -18.92 10.85 2.89
N ASN A 229 -17.99 11.78 3.11
CA ASN A 229 -16.60 11.43 3.37
C ASN A 229 -16.37 11.21 4.87
N ASN A 230 -16.19 9.95 5.26
CA ASN A 230 -15.97 9.57 6.65
C ASN A 230 -14.68 10.17 7.22
N GLY A 231 -13.61 10.24 6.41
CA GLY A 231 -12.36 10.90 6.79
C GLY A 231 -12.49 12.37 7.12
N PHE A 232 -13.30 13.11 6.35
CA PHE A 232 -13.58 14.51 6.61
C PHE A 232 -14.24 14.70 7.97
N PHE A 233 -15.28 13.95 8.29
CA PHE A 233 -15.94 14.04 9.60
C PHE A 233 -15.11 13.42 10.73
N ALA A 234 -14.27 12.43 10.44
CA ALA A 234 -13.32 11.87 11.40
C ALA A 234 -12.22 12.88 11.79
N GLN A 235 -11.91 13.86 10.94
CA GLN A 235 -10.89 14.87 11.25
C GLN A 235 -11.52 16.16 11.76
N MET A 236 -12.51 16.66 11.03
CA MET A 236 -13.07 17.98 11.27
C MET A 236 -14.27 17.95 12.21
N GLY A 237 -14.85 16.76 12.48
CA GLY A 237 -16.14 16.59 13.15
C GLY A 237 -16.13 15.76 14.43
N ILE A 238 -14.99 15.19 14.85
CA ILE A 238 -14.92 14.24 15.97
C ILE A 238 -15.32 14.82 17.35
N GLY A 239 -15.43 16.15 17.50
CA GLY A 239 -16.01 16.76 18.70
C GLY A 239 -17.47 17.23 18.54
N ASN A 240 -17.87 17.65 17.33
CA ASN A 240 -19.16 18.30 17.11
C ASN A 240 -19.55 18.31 15.62
N ILE A 241 -20.22 17.25 15.16
CA ILE A 241 -20.71 17.12 13.78
C ILE A 241 -21.57 18.33 13.35
N VAL A 242 -22.38 18.88 14.26
CA VAL A 242 -23.29 20.00 13.96
C VAL A 242 -22.47 21.27 13.67
N GLU A 243 -21.48 21.57 14.48
CA GLU A 243 -20.61 22.75 14.29
C GLU A 243 -19.81 22.65 12.99
N THR A 244 -19.25 21.48 12.68
CA THR A 244 -18.54 21.22 11.42
C THR A 244 -19.47 21.43 10.22
N LEU A 245 -20.71 20.95 10.31
CA LEU A 245 -21.70 21.10 9.25
C LEU A 245 -22.16 22.56 9.11
N THR A 246 -22.29 23.31 10.20
CA THR A 246 -22.56 24.76 10.18
C THR A 246 -21.47 25.51 9.45
N ARG A 247 -20.20 25.26 9.79
CA ARG A 247 -19.08 25.92 9.15
C ARG A 247 -18.99 25.58 7.66
N LEU A 248 -19.27 24.33 7.29
CA LEU A 248 -19.35 23.91 5.89
C LEU A 248 -20.51 24.65 5.17
N GLN A 249 -21.69 24.73 5.78
CA GLN A 249 -22.86 25.43 5.26
C GLN A 249 -22.62 26.93 5.01
N GLU A 250 -21.87 27.60 5.90
CA GLU A 250 -21.47 29.00 5.73
C GLU A 250 -20.56 29.19 4.51
N LEU A 251 -19.53 28.35 4.35
CA LEU A 251 -18.64 28.39 3.19
C LEU A 251 -19.39 28.16 1.87
N LEU A 252 -20.46 27.36 1.92
CA LEU A 252 -21.30 27.03 0.78
C LEU A 252 -22.48 27.99 0.58
N LYS A 253 -22.56 29.09 1.34
CA LYS A 253 -23.63 30.09 1.22
C LYS A 253 -25.04 29.49 1.40
N ASN A 254 -25.21 28.63 2.40
CA ASN A 254 -26.49 28.03 2.80
C ASN A 254 -27.14 27.06 1.78
N THR A 255 -26.32 26.26 1.10
CA THR A 255 -26.77 25.38 0.01
C THR A 255 -27.29 24.00 0.47
N ILE A 256 -26.91 23.52 1.66
CA ILE A 256 -27.36 22.21 2.19
C ILE A 256 -28.81 22.35 2.67
N SER A 257 -29.70 21.49 2.16
CA SER A 257 -31.10 21.44 2.59
C SER A 257 -31.22 20.86 4.01
N LYS A 258 -32.30 21.19 4.70
CA LYS A 258 -32.55 20.73 6.07
C LYS A 258 -32.65 19.20 6.16
N ASP A 259 -33.18 18.53 5.14
CA ASP A 259 -33.30 17.08 5.11
C ASP A 259 -31.92 16.42 5.00
N VAL A 260 -31.08 16.88 4.07
CA VAL A 260 -29.69 16.40 3.92
C VAL A 260 -28.89 16.70 5.18
N TRP A 261 -29.11 17.87 5.79
CA TRP A 261 -28.46 18.22 7.05
C TRP A 261 -28.75 17.21 8.15
N ASN A 262 -30.03 16.92 8.40
CA ASN A 262 -30.44 15.99 9.44
C ASN A 262 -29.91 14.58 9.15
N GLU A 263 -29.97 14.14 7.88
CA GLU A 263 -29.41 12.85 7.45
C GLU A 263 -27.92 12.72 7.77
N VAL A 264 -27.13 13.75 7.45
CA VAL A 264 -25.68 13.78 7.72
C VAL A 264 -25.41 13.72 9.22
N VAL A 265 -26.11 14.54 10.01
CA VAL A 265 -25.95 14.55 11.47
C VAL A 265 -26.29 13.19 12.08
N ASP A 266 -27.41 12.60 11.69
CA ASP A 266 -27.86 11.30 12.21
C ASP A 266 -26.89 10.19 11.81
N ARG A 267 -26.43 10.16 10.55
CA ARG A 267 -25.46 9.17 10.06
C ARG A 267 -24.19 9.18 10.90
N TYR A 268 -23.54 10.33 11.05
CA TYR A 268 -22.24 10.40 11.72
C TYR A 268 -22.34 10.27 13.24
N LYS A 269 -23.45 10.70 13.86
CA LYS A 269 -23.71 10.39 15.27
C LYS A 269 -23.90 8.89 15.49
N ASN A 270 -24.61 8.20 14.59
CA ASN A 270 -24.83 6.76 14.68
C ASN A 270 -23.56 5.93 14.41
N MET A 271 -22.60 6.45 13.64
CA MET A 271 -21.30 5.79 13.47
C MET A 271 -20.52 5.73 14.79
N GLY A 272 -20.64 6.74 15.66
CA GLY A 272 -19.99 6.78 16.96
C GLY A 272 -18.48 6.50 16.86
N ILE A 273 -18.00 5.55 17.65
CA ILE A 273 -16.58 5.20 17.74
C ILE A 273 -16.01 4.66 16.41
N LYS A 274 -16.82 4.06 15.53
CA LYS A 274 -16.35 3.59 14.21
C LYS A 274 -15.76 4.69 13.35
N LEU A 275 -16.21 5.93 13.52
CA LEU A 275 -15.70 7.07 12.76
C LEU A 275 -14.20 7.30 13.02
N TYR A 276 -13.70 6.96 14.21
CA TYR A 276 -12.30 7.11 14.57
C TYR A 276 -11.37 6.22 13.75
N SER A 277 -11.86 5.13 13.13
CA SER A 277 -11.05 4.31 12.22
C SER A 277 -10.46 5.10 11.05
N TYR A 278 -11.07 6.23 10.69
CA TYR A 278 -10.63 7.13 9.62
C TYR A 278 -9.76 8.29 10.11
N SER A 279 -9.56 8.43 11.43
CA SER A 279 -8.83 9.56 12.00
C SER A 279 -7.32 9.40 11.79
N PRO A 280 -6.60 10.48 11.43
CA PRO A 280 -5.15 10.51 11.38
C PRO A 280 -4.51 10.55 12.78
N ASP A 281 -5.26 10.95 13.79
CA ASP A 281 -4.76 11.17 15.16
C ASP A 281 -5.14 10.03 16.12
N ILE A 282 -5.62 8.90 15.59
CA ILE A 282 -6.00 7.74 16.40
C ILE A 282 -4.76 7.12 17.06
N SER A 283 -4.77 7.04 18.39
CA SER A 283 -3.66 6.45 19.16
C SER A 283 -3.79 4.92 19.29
N LYS A 284 -2.66 4.23 19.46
CA LYS A 284 -2.65 2.78 19.77
C LYS A 284 -3.52 2.44 20.98
N ASN A 285 -3.42 3.21 22.06
CA ASN A 285 -4.20 2.97 23.28
C ASN A 285 -5.70 3.03 23.02
N PHE A 286 -6.15 4.01 22.24
CA PHE A 286 -7.55 4.12 21.84
C PHE A 286 -7.99 2.93 21.00
N ILE A 287 -7.15 2.45 20.08
CA ILE A 287 -7.46 1.27 19.26
C ILE A 287 -7.63 0.03 20.14
N ILE A 288 -6.78 -0.15 21.16
CA ILE A 288 -6.86 -1.29 22.07
C ILE A 288 -8.10 -1.20 22.96
N GLU A 289 -8.39 -0.02 23.50
CA GLU A 289 -9.57 0.24 24.36
C GLU A 289 -10.88 -0.03 23.62
N HIS A 290 -10.97 0.38 22.36
CA HIS A 290 -12.19 0.30 21.54
C HIS A 290 -12.12 -0.75 20.41
N GLN A 291 -11.31 -1.78 20.58
CA GLN A 291 -11.05 -2.80 19.55
C GLN A 291 -12.30 -3.54 19.05
N ASP A 292 -13.36 -3.60 19.87
CA ASP A 292 -14.62 -4.25 19.50
C ASP A 292 -15.55 -3.36 18.68
N GLU A 293 -15.33 -2.05 18.72
CA GLU A 293 -16.22 -1.05 18.13
C GLU A 293 -15.66 -0.54 16.80
N LEU A 294 -14.33 -0.50 16.65
CA LEU A 294 -13.64 0.03 15.47
C LEU A 294 -13.80 -0.86 14.23
N ASP A 295 -13.78 -0.21 13.06
CA ASP A 295 -13.75 -0.89 11.76
C ASP A 295 -12.31 -1.26 11.38
N TRP A 296 -11.96 -2.54 11.53
CA TRP A 296 -10.63 -3.06 11.24
C TRP A 296 -10.28 -3.13 9.74
N LEU A 297 -11.28 -3.18 8.85
CA LEU A 297 -11.05 -3.13 7.40
C LEU A 297 -10.67 -1.71 6.95
N VAL A 298 -11.19 -0.70 7.65
CA VAL A 298 -10.76 0.69 7.49
C VAL A 298 -9.38 0.90 8.13
N LEU A 299 -9.16 0.43 9.37
CA LEU A 299 -7.89 0.61 10.06
C LEU A 299 -6.70 0.07 9.25
N GLN A 300 -6.80 -1.12 8.64
CA GLN A 300 -5.68 -1.66 7.85
C GLN A 300 -5.28 -0.76 6.67
N ARG A 301 -6.20 0.08 6.16
CA ARG A 301 -5.96 1.00 5.04
C ARG A 301 -5.54 2.41 5.51
N ASN A 302 -5.69 2.70 6.80
CA ASN A 302 -5.37 3.99 7.36
C ASN A 302 -3.84 4.16 7.40
N PRO A 303 -3.27 5.12 6.64
CA PRO A 303 -1.83 5.31 6.52
C PRO A 303 -1.20 5.93 7.78
N TYR A 304 -2.01 6.47 8.69
CA TYR A 304 -1.55 7.25 9.84
C TYR A 304 -1.36 6.43 11.11
N ILE A 305 -1.82 5.17 11.10
CA ILE A 305 -1.68 4.28 12.25
C ILE A 305 -0.21 3.88 12.39
N GLN A 306 0.31 4.07 13.61
CA GLN A 306 1.61 3.55 14.01
C GLN A 306 1.47 2.07 14.36
N TRP A 307 1.66 1.22 13.35
CA TRP A 307 1.64 -0.23 13.54
C TRP A 307 2.90 -0.70 14.27
N ASP A 308 2.72 -1.66 15.17
CA ASP A 308 3.77 -2.47 15.75
C ASP A 308 3.34 -3.94 15.78
N LEU A 309 4.25 -4.83 16.18
CA LEU A 309 3.97 -6.27 16.19
C LEU A 309 2.75 -6.65 17.06
N GLU A 310 2.52 -5.95 18.17
CA GLU A 310 1.40 -6.22 19.06
C GLU A 310 0.08 -5.81 18.39
N LEU A 311 0.02 -4.62 17.79
CA LEU A 311 -1.16 -4.13 17.11
C LEU A 311 -1.47 -4.95 15.85
N ILE A 312 -0.45 -5.40 15.12
CA ILE A 312 -0.60 -6.34 13.99
C ILE A 312 -1.21 -7.66 14.48
N ASN A 313 -0.75 -8.19 15.61
CA ASN A 313 -1.30 -9.43 16.17
C ASN A 313 -2.77 -9.29 16.57
N ILE A 314 -3.13 -8.17 17.21
CA ILE A 314 -4.53 -7.85 17.51
C ILE A 314 -5.34 -7.77 16.21
N PHE A 315 -4.86 -7.04 15.21
CA PHE A 315 -5.52 -6.95 13.91
C PHE A 315 -5.77 -8.32 13.29
N LEU A 316 -4.78 -9.21 13.26
CA LEU A 316 -4.93 -10.55 12.70
C LEU A 316 -6.02 -11.37 13.42
N ARG A 317 -6.04 -11.30 14.76
CA ARG A 317 -7.09 -11.97 15.56
C ARG A 317 -8.48 -11.42 15.25
N ARG A 318 -8.62 -10.10 15.18
CA ARG A 318 -9.89 -9.44 14.85
C ARG A 318 -10.32 -9.76 13.42
N TYR A 319 -9.40 -9.70 12.47
CA TYR A 319 -9.65 -10.00 11.07
C TYR A 319 -10.15 -11.44 10.89
N LYS A 320 -9.49 -12.40 11.55
CA LYS A 320 -9.90 -13.82 11.55
C LYS A 320 -11.30 -14.04 12.11
N MET A 321 -11.72 -13.26 13.10
CA MET A 321 -13.07 -13.35 13.69
C MET A 321 -14.13 -12.68 12.82
N LEU A 322 -13.79 -11.60 12.12
CA LEU A 322 -14.75 -10.76 11.40
C LEU A 322 -14.96 -11.20 9.95
N ILE A 323 -13.94 -11.76 9.31
CA ILE A 323 -13.92 -12.04 7.88
C ILE A 323 -13.91 -13.55 7.64
N PRO A 324 -14.83 -14.09 6.81
CA PRO A 324 -14.81 -15.49 6.42
C PRO A 324 -13.51 -15.89 5.72
N GLU A 325 -13.08 -17.14 5.92
CA GLU A 325 -11.81 -17.67 5.39
C GLU A 325 -11.63 -17.48 3.88
N TYR A 326 -12.69 -17.69 3.09
CA TYR A 326 -12.65 -17.56 1.64
C TYR A 326 -12.44 -16.11 1.15
N GLU A 327 -12.57 -15.11 2.03
CA GLU A 327 -12.34 -13.69 1.70
C GLU A 327 -10.96 -13.19 2.17
N TRP A 328 -10.20 -14.00 2.92
CA TRP A 328 -8.92 -13.56 3.48
C TRP A 328 -7.94 -13.08 2.40
N GLU A 329 -7.74 -13.86 1.33
CA GLU A 329 -6.82 -13.48 0.25
C GLU A 329 -7.24 -12.21 -0.49
N VAL A 330 -8.54 -11.91 -0.53
CA VAL A 330 -9.12 -10.79 -1.28
C VAL A 330 -9.06 -9.50 -0.46
N GLN A 331 -9.36 -9.57 0.83
CA GLN A 331 -9.54 -8.39 1.68
C GLN A 331 -8.33 -8.08 2.59
N LEU A 332 -7.41 -9.03 2.79
CA LEU A 332 -6.25 -8.86 3.69
C LEU A 332 -5.09 -8.23 2.95
N GLY A 333 -5.21 -6.95 2.62
CA GLY A 333 -4.23 -6.26 1.78
C GLY A 333 -2.91 -5.96 2.47
N GLY A 334 -2.95 -5.65 3.77
CA GLY A 334 -1.82 -5.04 4.49
C GLY A 334 -1.48 -3.64 3.98
N SER A 335 -1.00 -2.76 4.87
CA SER A 335 -0.51 -1.43 4.51
C SER A 335 1.00 -1.33 4.54
N HIS A 336 1.53 -0.32 3.88
CA HIS A 336 2.95 0.05 3.93
C HIS A 336 3.39 0.36 5.36
N ALA A 337 2.51 0.96 6.17
CA ALA A 337 2.76 1.20 7.59
C ALA A 337 2.93 -0.11 8.39
N MET A 338 2.13 -1.15 8.09
CA MET A 338 2.35 -2.49 8.67
C MET A 338 3.66 -3.12 8.19
N TYR A 339 4.06 -2.88 6.94
CA TYR A 339 5.35 -3.36 6.44
C TYR A 339 6.53 -2.69 7.15
N TYR A 340 6.50 -1.38 7.35
CA TYR A 340 7.54 -0.67 8.11
C TYR A 340 7.68 -1.20 9.54
N ALA A 341 6.59 -1.63 10.17
CA ALA A 341 6.63 -2.23 11.50
C ALA A 341 7.40 -3.58 11.54
N ILE A 342 7.64 -4.21 10.38
CA ILE A 342 8.32 -5.50 10.28
C ILE A 342 9.60 -5.48 9.46
N GLU A 343 9.89 -4.39 8.74
CA GLU A 343 10.99 -4.29 7.77
C GLU A 343 12.34 -4.66 8.39
N ASP A 344 12.64 -4.15 9.58
CA ASP A 344 13.90 -4.42 10.30
C ASP A 344 14.07 -5.90 10.71
N PHE A 345 13.00 -6.69 10.70
CA PHE A 345 13.04 -8.13 10.97
C PHE A 345 13.25 -8.97 9.70
N LEU A 346 13.38 -8.35 8.53
CA LEU A 346 13.43 -9.03 7.25
C LEU A 346 14.81 -8.95 6.61
N ASN A 347 15.22 -10.07 6.03
CA ASN A 347 16.29 -10.17 5.04
C ASN A 347 16.09 -11.45 4.23
N ASP A 348 16.88 -11.61 3.16
CA ASP A 348 16.74 -12.76 2.26
C ASP A 348 16.91 -14.11 2.98
N SER A 349 17.76 -14.20 4.02
CA SER A 349 17.91 -15.43 4.80
C SER A 349 16.64 -15.76 5.58
N ILE A 350 16.04 -14.77 6.25
CA ILE A 350 14.82 -14.94 7.04
C ILE A 350 13.65 -15.30 6.12
N LEU A 351 13.52 -14.63 4.96
CA LEU A 351 12.50 -14.96 3.97
C LEU A 351 12.64 -16.40 3.50
N ASN A 352 13.85 -16.84 3.16
CA ASN A 352 14.11 -18.23 2.76
C ASN A 352 13.76 -19.23 3.87
N ASP A 353 14.02 -18.91 5.14
CA ASP A 353 13.67 -19.80 6.25
C ASP A 353 12.16 -19.86 6.49
N ILE A 354 11.46 -18.72 6.39
CA ILE A 354 9.98 -18.68 6.45
C ILE A 354 9.39 -19.48 5.27
N GLU A 355 9.91 -19.30 4.06
CA GLU A 355 9.46 -20.08 2.89
C GLU A 355 9.58 -21.59 3.13
N LYS A 356 10.67 -22.07 3.76
CA LYS A 356 10.81 -23.50 4.10
C LYS A 356 9.77 -23.97 5.10
N LEU A 357 9.34 -23.11 6.03
CA LEU A 357 8.35 -23.44 7.06
C LEU A 357 6.92 -23.51 6.51
N TYR A 358 6.59 -22.69 5.51
CA TYR A 358 5.22 -22.51 5.02
C TYR A 358 5.00 -22.97 3.57
N ARG A 359 5.95 -23.67 2.94
CA ARG A 359 5.69 -24.46 1.72
C ARG A 359 4.77 -25.64 2.08
N GLN A 360 3.47 -25.44 1.89
CA GLN A 360 2.47 -26.52 1.78
C GLN A 360 1.93 -26.56 0.36
#